data_AF-A0A7N2MAC3-F1
#
_entry.id   AF-A0A7N2MAC3-F1
#
_cell.length_a   1.000
_cell.length_b   1.000
_cell.length_c   1.000
_cell.angle_alpha   90.00
_cell.angle_beta   90.00
_cell.angle_gamma   90.00
#
_symmetry.space_group_name_H-M   'P 1'
#
loop_
_entity.id
_entity.type
_entity.pdbx_description
1 polymer ?
#
loop_
_entity_poly.entity_id
_entity_poly.type
_entity_poly.pdbx_seq_one_letter_code
_entity_poly.pdbx_strand_id
1 'polypeptide(L)'
;MSNVILPSVRMAVSSSNSFLSTSLLKPSFSHFPLKRLVSIPTCLYDSNNNDKKKLSTATPACAIATDSSQSHTQTATFSLNDGTQIDKTEKLVLPTNQSSQNLLRIRHTCAHVMAMAVQKLYPDAKVTIGPWIDSGFYYDFDIEPLTDKDLKRIKKEMDRIIARNLPLIREEVSRDEAQRRIMAINEPYKIEILESIKEDHITIYHIGNEWWDLCAGPHVESTGNINRKAVELESVAGAYWRGDEKKPMLQRIYGTAWENEEQLKAYLHFKEEARRRDHRRLGQDLDLFSIQDEAGGGLVFWHPKGAIVRHIIEDSWKKIHIERGYNLLYTPHVAKADLWKISGHLDFYRENMFDQMNIEDELYQLRPMNCPYHILVYKRKLNSYRDFPIRVAELGTVYRYELSGSLHGLFRVRGFTQDDAHIFCLEDQIKDEISGVLDLTEEILLQFGFSKYEVNLSTRPEKAVGGDDIWEKATSALKDALDDKGWSYQLDEGGGAFYGPKIDLKIEDALGRKWQCSTIQAISKLKKICRI
;
A
#
# COMPACT_ATOMS: atom_id res chain seq x y z
N MET A 1 -4.90 -60.92 0.74
CA MET A 1 -4.51 -60.91 -0.69
C MET A 1 -4.93 -59.57 -1.28
N SER A 2 -3.96 -58.68 -1.55
CA SER A 2 -3.97 -57.60 -2.56
C SER A 2 -2.76 -56.70 -2.26
N ASN A 3 -1.67 -56.96 -2.97
CA ASN A 3 -0.42 -56.19 -2.96
C ASN A 3 -0.53 -55.03 -3.95
N VAL A 4 -0.12 -53.81 -3.56
CA VAL A 4 0.47 -52.77 -4.43
C VAL A 4 1.42 -51.95 -3.55
N ILE A 5 2.71 -52.32 -3.45
CA ILE A 5 3.88 -51.74 -4.16
C ILE A 5 4.02 -50.21 -3.97
N LEU A 6 4.87 -49.82 -3.02
CA LEU A 6 5.47 -48.48 -2.88
C LEU A 6 6.90 -48.50 -3.45
N PRO A 7 7.34 -47.51 -4.24
CA PRO A 7 8.73 -47.47 -4.71
C PRO A 7 9.67 -46.89 -3.65
N SER A 8 10.74 -47.65 -3.37
CA SER A 8 11.83 -47.26 -2.47
C SER A 8 12.69 -46.15 -3.09
N VAL A 9 12.79 -44.99 -2.42
CA VAL A 9 13.83 -44.00 -2.71
C VAL A 9 15.04 -44.33 -1.83
N ARG A 10 16.16 -44.66 -2.48
CA ARG A 10 17.46 -44.93 -1.84
C ARG A 10 18.02 -43.64 -1.22
N MET A 11 18.16 -43.63 0.10
CA MET A 11 19.06 -42.71 0.80
C MET A 11 20.51 -43.12 0.57
N ALA A 12 21.32 -42.20 0.04
CA ALA A 12 22.77 -42.31 0.07
C ALA A 12 23.28 -41.78 1.41
N VAL A 13 23.70 -42.70 2.28
CA VAL A 13 24.46 -42.42 3.49
C VAL A 13 25.93 -42.48 3.11
N SER A 14 26.67 -41.36 3.23
CA SER A 14 28.13 -41.40 3.28
C SER A 14 28.59 -40.87 4.64
N SER A 15 28.90 -41.80 5.53
CA SER A 15 29.67 -41.59 6.74
C SER A 15 31.16 -41.82 6.45
N SER A 16 32.02 -40.87 6.79
CA SER A 16 33.42 -41.17 7.13
C SER A 16 34.01 -40.05 7.98
N ASN A 17 34.19 -40.34 9.27
CA ASN A 17 35.12 -39.66 10.16
C ASN A 17 36.48 -40.37 10.08
N SER A 18 37.57 -39.61 9.94
CA SER A 18 38.82 -39.87 10.68
C SER A 18 39.84 -38.74 10.48
N PHE A 19 40.34 -38.25 11.62
CA PHE A 19 41.48 -37.36 11.82
C PHE A 19 42.79 -37.92 11.23
N LEU A 20 43.69 -37.02 10.78
CA LEU A 20 45.11 -36.98 11.16
C LEU A 20 45.82 -35.73 10.61
N SER A 21 46.69 -35.16 11.43
CA SER A 21 47.51 -33.96 11.24
C SER A 21 48.79 -34.23 10.43
N THR A 22 49.28 -33.25 9.64
CA THR A 22 50.56 -32.51 9.83
C THR A 22 51.04 -31.75 8.57
N SER A 23 51.33 -30.46 8.78
CA SER A 23 52.41 -29.59 8.27
C SER A 23 52.91 -29.55 6.81
N LEU A 24 52.98 -28.30 6.33
CA LEU A 24 54.03 -27.64 5.51
C LEU A 24 54.16 -28.01 4.01
N LEU A 25 53.87 -27.02 3.14
CA LEU A 25 54.83 -26.39 2.20
C LEU A 25 54.13 -25.34 1.31
N LYS A 26 54.70 -24.11 1.25
CA LYS A 26 54.49 -23.10 0.18
C LYS A 26 55.36 -23.46 -1.04
N PRO A 27 55.00 -23.02 -2.25
CA PRO A 27 55.79 -21.97 -2.93
C PRO A 27 54.89 -20.97 -3.72
N SER A 28 55.04 -19.66 -3.54
CA SER A 28 55.87 -18.69 -4.29
C SER A 28 55.32 -18.22 -5.65
N PHE A 29 55.21 -16.89 -5.74
CA PHE A 29 54.86 -16.00 -6.85
C PHE A 29 55.50 -16.29 -8.21
N SER A 30 54.78 -15.91 -9.28
CA SER A 30 55.39 -15.34 -10.48
C SER A 30 54.46 -14.31 -11.17
N HIS A 31 54.93 -13.06 -11.18
CA HIS A 31 54.52 -11.96 -12.07
C HIS A 31 54.74 -12.30 -13.55
N PHE A 32 54.02 -11.61 -14.47
CA PHE A 32 54.49 -10.96 -15.72
C PHE A 32 53.26 -10.45 -16.55
N PRO A 33 53.37 -9.50 -17.51
CA PRO A 33 53.42 -8.04 -17.31
C PRO A 33 52.34 -7.23 -18.07
N LEU A 34 52.15 -5.96 -17.69
CA LEU A 34 51.52 -4.91 -18.51
C LEU A 34 52.47 -4.38 -19.60
N LYS A 35 51.95 -4.13 -20.83
CA LYS A 35 52.21 -2.92 -21.66
C LYS A 35 51.52 -2.96 -23.05
N ARG A 36 50.59 -2.01 -23.30
CA ARG A 36 50.50 -1.03 -24.42
C ARG A 36 49.02 -0.57 -24.57
N LEU A 37 48.64 0.63 -24.12
CA LEU A 37 48.69 1.94 -24.82
C LEU A 37 48.01 1.95 -26.20
N VAL A 38 46.76 2.44 -26.25
CA VAL A 38 46.27 3.44 -27.23
C VAL A 38 45.24 4.34 -26.52
N SER A 39 45.50 5.63 -26.56
CA SER A 39 44.72 6.78 -26.05
C SER A 39 43.96 7.48 -27.20
N ILE A 40 42.97 8.35 -26.86
CA ILE A 40 42.43 9.56 -27.57
C ILE A 40 40.86 9.60 -27.51
N PRO A 41 40.17 10.74 -27.28
CA PRO A 41 40.01 11.39 -25.98
C PRO A 41 38.54 11.80 -25.65
N THR A 42 38.32 12.28 -24.42
CA THR A 42 37.14 13.05 -24.00
C THR A 42 37.30 14.54 -24.35
N CYS A 43 36.25 15.19 -24.88
CA CYS A 43 36.13 16.64 -24.96
C CYS A 43 34.92 17.12 -24.15
N LEU A 44 35.18 18.01 -23.20
CA LEU A 44 34.23 18.87 -22.49
C LEU A 44 34.17 20.24 -23.18
N TYR A 45 32.98 20.86 -23.14
CA TYR A 45 32.66 22.30 -23.15
C TYR A 45 33.39 23.23 -24.15
N ASP A 46 32.65 23.95 -25.00
CA ASP A 46 32.35 25.36 -24.69
C ASP A 46 31.33 26.05 -25.63
N SER A 47 30.90 27.19 -25.12
CA SER A 47 29.85 28.14 -25.49
C SER A 47 30.16 29.11 -26.65
N ASN A 48 29.10 29.82 -27.08
CA ASN A 48 29.05 31.13 -27.78
C ASN A 48 28.93 31.23 -29.33
N ASN A 49 27.70 31.59 -29.74
CA ASN A 49 27.28 32.89 -30.32
C ASN A 49 27.55 33.29 -31.80
N ASN A 50 26.49 33.88 -32.38
CA ASN A 50 26.37 34.84 -33.49
C ASN A 50 26.27 34.39 -34.98
N ASP A 51 25.04 34.52 -35.49
CA ASP A 51 24.59 35.37 -36.61
C ASP A 51 25.47 35.55 -37.86
N LYS A 52 24.88 35.24 -39.04
CA LYS A 52 24.54 36.24 -40.09
C LYS A 52 23.83 35.62 -41.30
N LYS A 53 22.69 36.24 -41.66
CA LYS A 53 21.99 36.15 -42.96
C LYS A 53 22.88 36.66 -44.11
N LYS A 54 22.73 36.05 -45.29
CA LYS A 54 22.88 36.74 -46.59
C LYS A 54 21.89 36.23 -47.63
N LEU A 55 21.43 37.19 -48.42
CA LEU A 55 20.34 37.21 -49.40
C LEU A 55 20.94 37.33 -50.81
N SER A 56 20.35 36.70 -51.84
CA SER A 56 20.45 37.15 -53.25
C SER A 56 19.52 36.29 -54.15
N THR A 57 18.41 36.82 -54.67
CA THR A 57 18.20 37.51 -55.99
C THR A 57 17.78 36.58 -57.13
N ALA A 58 16.60 36.81 -57.71
CA ALA A 58 16.38 37.17 -59.13
C ALA A 58 14.89 37.00 -59.57
N THR A 59 14.31 38.11 -60.03
CA THR A 59 13.06 38.32 -60.82
C THR A 59 13.32 38.01 -62.33
N PRO A 60 12.42 38.26 -63.35
CA PRO A 60 11.00 38.70 -63.37
C PRO A 60 10.11 38.02 -64.45
N ALA A 61 8.79 38.33 -64.47
CA ALA A 61 8.07 38.86 -65.66
C ALA A 61 6.56 39.13 -65.41
N CYS A 62 6.12 40.33 -65.86
CA CYS A 62 4.83 40.83 -66.42
C CYS A 62 3.49 40.09 -66.14
N ALA A 63 2.30 40.72 -66.06
CA ALA A 63 1.83 42.11 -66.16
C ALA A 63 0.30 42.17 -65.82
N ILE A 64 -0.13 43.29 -65.21
CA ILE A 64 -1.39 44.07 -65.36
C ILE A 64 -2.77 43.43 -65.06
N ALA A 65 -3.34 43.89 -63.92
CA ALA A 65 -4.70 44.38 -63.60
C ALA A 65 -5.98 43.73 -64.18
N THR A 66 -6.94 43.37 -63.31
CA THR A 66 -8.10 44.18 -62.90
C THR A 66 -8.91 43.52 -61.77
N ASP A 67 -9.80 44.33 -61.19
CA ASP A 67 -10.56 44.29 -59.96
C ASP A 67 -11.34 43.03 -59.49
N SER A 68 -11.45 43.00 -58.15
CA SER A 68 -12.65 42.74 -57.33
C SER A 68 -13.10 41.32 -56.95
N SER A 69 -13.25 41.20 -55.62
CA SER A 69 -14.31 40.51 -54.87
C SER A 69 -14.20 39.02 -54.52
N GLN A 70 -14.08 38.81 -53.19
CA GLN A 70 -14.75 37.80 -52.36
C GLN A 70 -14.26 36.33 -52.41
N SER A 71 -13.36 36.06 -51.46
CA SER A 71 -13.21 34.84 -50.64
C SER A 71 -14.53 34.15 -50.24
N HIS A 72 -14.67 32.85 -49.99
CA HIS A 72 -13.78 31.68 -49.95
C HIS A 72 -14.70 30.44 -49.91
N THR A 73 -14.44 29.39 -50.69
CA THR A 73 -14.66 28.00 -50.21
C THR A 73 -13.78 27.00 -50.93
N GLN A 74 -13.38 25.97 -50.17
CA GLN A 74 -12.87 24.64 -50.57
C GLN A 74 -11.36 24.42 -50.80
N THR A 75 -10.75 23.84 -49.76
CA THR A 75 -9.94 22.59 -49.73
C THR A 75 -9.01 22.25 -50.90
N ALA A 76 -7.70 22.15 -50.59
CA ALA A 76 -6.86 21.01 -50.99
C ALA A 76 -5.58 20.95 -50.13
N THR A 77 -5.31 19.75 -49.64
CA THR A 77 -4.14 19.25 -48.90
C THR A 77 -2.83 19.27 -49.70
N PHE A 78 -1.71 19.57 -49.05
CA PHE A 78 -0.43 18.87 -49.29
C PHE A 78 0.45 18.89 -48.03
N SER A 79 0.92 17.70 -47.66
CA SER A 79 1.66 17.38 -46.44
C SER A 79 3.16 17.70 -46.56
N LEU A 80 3.75 18.19 -45.47
CA LEU A 80 5.18 18.07 -45.19
C LEU A 80 5.33 17.50 -43.78
N ASN A 81 5.72 16.22 -43.73
CA ASN A 81 6.17 15.52 -42.53
C ASN A 81 7.57 16.02 -42.19
N ASP A 82 7.69 16.82 -41.13
CA ASP A 82 8.81 16.72 -40.21
C ASP A 82 8.38 17.33 -38.86
N GLY A 83 8.38 16.52 -37.81
CA GLY A 83 7.83 16.93 -36.53
C GLY A 83 7.49 15.73 -35.67
N THR A 84 8.49 15.26 -34.94
CA THR A 84 8.38 14.30 -33.84
C THR A 84 7.24 14.71 -32.91
N GLN A 85 6.07 14.08 -33.06
CA GLN A 85 4.97 14.23 -32.10
C GLN A 85 5.41 13.56 -30.80
N ILE A 86 5.86 14.39 -29.87
CA ILE A 86 5.89 14.02 -28.46
C ILE A 86 4.42 13.89 -28.06
N ASP A 87 3.94 12.66 -27.94
CA ASP A 87 2.62 12.33 -27.44
C ASP A 87 2.55 12.70 -25.95
N LYS A 88 2.38 14.00 -25.67
CA LYS A 88 1.97 14.49 -24.36
C LYS A 88 0.46 14.34 -24.27
N THR A 89 -0.05 13.10 -24.21
CA THR A 89 -1.34 12.86 -23.57
C THR A 89 -1.22 13.34 -22.13
N GLU A 90 -1.78 14.52 -21.84
CA GLU A 90 -1.95 14.97 -20.46
C GLU A 90 -2.68 13.86 -19.70
N LYS A 91 -2.02 13.30 -18.67
CA LYS A 91 -2.59 12.22 -17.87
C LYS A 91 -3.81 12.78 -17.16
N LEU A 92 -5.01 12.37 -17.60
CA LEU A 92 -6.26 12.76 -16.95
C LEU A 92 -6.19 12.36 -15.47
N VAL A 93 -6.22 13.36 -14.59
CA VAL A 93 -6.26 13.14 -13.14
C VAL A 93 -7.69 12.78 -12.77
N LEU A 94 -7.89 11.57 -12.24
CA LEU A 94 -9.20 11.10 -11.81
C LEU A 94 -9.66 11.87 -10.56
N PRO A 95 -10.88 12.42 -10.53
CA PRO A 95 -11.40 13.10 -9.34
C PRO A 95 -11.62 12.12 -8.18
N THR A 96 -11.31 12.57 -6.96
CA THR A 96 -11.62 11.88 -5.71
C THR A 96 -12.97 12.34 -5.15
N ASN A 97 -13.55 11.56 -4.23
CA ASN A 97 -14.77 11.95 -3.51
C ASN A 97 -14.62 13.29 -2.77
N GLN A 98 -13.41 13.60 -2.28
CA GLN A 98 -13.14 14.88 -1.60
C GLN A 98 -13.12 16.05 -2.58
N SER A 99 -12.61 15.82 -3.80
CA SER A 99 -12.51 16.86 -4.84
C SER A 99 -13.84 17.15 -5.55
N SER A 100 -14.78 16.19 -5.59
CA SER A 100 -16.10 16.37 -6.21
C SER A 100 -17.22 15.83 -5.33
N GLN A 101 -17.96 16.74 -4.69
CA GLN A 101 -19.19 16.43 -3.97
C GLN A 101 -20.28 15.84 -4.88
N ASN A 102 -20.27 16.23 -6.16
CA ASN A 102 -21.19 15.69 -7.15
C ASN A 102 -20.90 14.21 -7.44
N LEU A 103 -19.63 13.84 -7.58
CA LEU A 103 -19.21 12.45 -7.77
C LEU A 103 -19.61 11.55 -6.60
N LEU A 104 -19.50 12.06 -5.36
CA LEU A 104 -19.96 11.37 -4.17
C LEU A 104 -21.48 11.08 -4.24
N ARG A 105 -22.28 12.09 -4.59
CA ARG A 105 -23.74 11.94 -4.80
C ARG A 105 -24.07 10.94 -5.91
N ILE A 106 -23.32 10.96 -7.02
CA ILE A 106 -23.48 10.03 -8.13
C ILE A 106 -23.22 8.59 -7.65
N ARG A 107 -22.09 8.34 -6.99
CA ARG A 107 -21.71 6.99 -6.51
C ARG A 107 -22.71 6.43 -5.52
N HIS A 108 -23.14 7.26 -4.57
CA HIS A 108 -24.14 6.85 -3.59
C HIS A 108 -25.49 6.55 -4.23
N THR A 109 -25.93 7.38 -5.18
CA THR A 109 -27.17 7.13 -5.92
C THR A 109 -27.06 5.88 -6.80
N CYS A 110 -25.89 5.60 -7.39
CA CYS A 110 -25.65 4.37 -8.13
C CYS A 110 -25.78 3.13 -7.25
N ALA A 111 -25.36 3.19 -5.98
CA ALA A 111 -25.55 2.10 -5.02
C ALA A 111 -27.06 1.82 -4.81
N HIS A 112 -27.88 2.84 -4.61
CA HIS A 112 -29.34 2.67 -4.48
C HIS A 112 -30.00 2.17 -5.78
N VAL A 113 -29.59 2.69 -6.93
CA VAL A 113 -30.06 2.20 -8.24
C VAL A 113 -29.70 0.72 -8.42
N MET A 114 -28.51 0.30 -7.97
CA MET A 114 -28.11 -1.11 -7.97
C MET A 114 -28.99 -1.95 -7.04
N ALA A 115 -29.26 -1.47 -5.82
CA ALA A 115 -30.13 -2.17 -4.88
C ALA A 115 -31.55 -2.36 -5.43
N MET A 116 -32.14 -1.30 -5.98
CA MET A 116 -33.44 -1.35 -6.67
C MET A 116 -33.41 -2.35 -7.85
N ALA A 117 -32.35 -2.33 -8.66
CA ALA A 117 -32.19 -3.25 -9.79
C ALA A 117 -32.12 -4.72 -9.33
N VAL A 118 -31.37 -5.00 -8.25
CA VAL A 118 -31.26 -6.35 -7.68
C VAL A 118 -32.60 -6.82 -7.16
N GLN A 119 -33.30 -6.05 -6.33
CA GLN A 119 -34.61 -6.48 -5.79
C GLN A 119 -35.68 -6.66 -6.87
N LYS A 120 -35.59 -5.91 -7.98
CA LYS A 120 -36.49 -6.09 -9.12
C LYS A 120 -36.22 -7.39 -9.89
N LEU A 121 -34.96 -7.81 -9.98
CA LEU A 121 -34.59 -9.06 -10.65
C LEU A 121 -34.70 -10.28 -9.73
N TYR A 122 -34.52 -10.07 -8.42
CA TYR A 122 -34.49 -11.07 -7.37
C TYR A 122 -35.36 -10.57 -6.19
N PRO A 123 -36.68 -10.80 -6.24
CA PRO A 123 -37.63 -10.25 -5.25
C PRO A 123 -37.37 -10.70 -3.80
N ASP A 124 -36.74 -11.86 -3.62
CA ASP A 124 -36.42 -12.40 -2.29
C ASP A 124 -35.14 -11.81 -1.69
N ALA A 125 -34.35 -11.06 -2.46
CA ALA A 125 -33.09 -10.48 -2.04
C ALA A 125 -33.29 -9.43 -0.95
N LYS A 126 -32.59 -9.58 0.18
CA LYS A 126 -32.58 -8.59 1.26
C LYS A 126 -31.42 -7.64 1.09
N VAL A 127 -31.70 -6.34 1.20
CA VAL A 127 -30.70 -5.29 1.05
C VAL A 127 -30.21 -4.83 2.41
N THR A 128 -28.90 -4.62 2.52
CA THR A 128 -28.27 -4.27 3.80
C THR A 128 -27.60 -2.90 3.76
N ILE A 129 -26.30 -2.81 3.47
CA ILE A 129 -25.50 -1.59 3.51
C ILE A 129 -24.82 -1.39 2.15
N GLY A 130 -24.88 -0.17 1.62
CA GLY A 130 -24.26 0.19 0.34
C GLY A 130 -23.63 1.57 0.28
N PRO A 131 -22.42 1.75 0.83
CA PRO A 131 -21.75 3.03 0.88
C PRO A 131 -21.00 3.29 -0.43
N TRP A 132 -20.69 4.57 -0.67
CA TRP A 132 -19.66 4.92 -1.63
C TRP A 132 -18.26 4.64 -1.06
N ILE A 133 -17.31 4.40 -1.96
CA ILE A 133 -15.88 4.22 -1.68
C ILE A 133 -15.06 5.14 -2.61
N ASP A 134 -13.75 5.25 -2.39
CA ASP A 134 -12.88 6.22 -3.06
C ASP A 134 -12.93 6.20 -4.59
N SER A 135 -13.17 5.03 -5.19
CA SER A 135 -13.25 4.85 -6.63
C SER A 135 -14.58 4.26 -7.12
N GLY A 136 -15.62 4.24 -6.28
CA GLY A 136 -16.88 3.60 -6.64
C GLY A 136 -17.87 3.47 -5.49
N PHE A 137 -18.55 2.33 -5.43
CA PHE A 137 -19.52 1.95 -4.41
C PHE A 137 -19.60 0.43 -4.30
N TYR A 138 -20.20 -0.06 -3.21
CA TYR A 138 -20.64 -1.44 -3.15
C TYR A 138 -22.04 -1.52 -2.52
N TYR A 139 -22.67 -2.68 -2.59
CA TYR A 139 -23.87 -2.97 -1.82
C TYR A 139 -23.88 -4.46 -1.44
N ASP A 140 -24.23 -4.74 -0.19
CA ASP A 140 -24.31 -6.09 0.38
C ASP A 140 -25.75 -6.63 0.35
N PHE A 141 -25.90 -7.84 -0.19
CA PHE A 141 -27.19 -8.51 -0.38
C PHE A 141 -27.19 -9.87 0.33
N ASP A 142 -28.28 -10.16 1.03
CA ASP A 142 -28.59 -11.53 1.44
C ASP A 142 -29.35 -12.21 0.29
N ILE A 143 -28.62 -13.00 -0.48
CA ILE A 143 -29.09 -13.67 -1.69
C ILE A 143 -28.16 -14.84 -2.01
N GLU A 144 -28.68 -15.81 -2.75
CA GLU A 144 -27.88 -16.85 -3.39
C GLU A 144 -26.68 -16.27 -4.18
N PRO A 145 -25.54 -16.99 -4.24
CA PRO A 145 -24.33 -16.52 -4.90
C PRO A 145 -24.57 -16.05 -6.33
N LEU A 146 -24.14 -14.82 -6.62
CA LEU A 146 -24.29 -14.19 -7.93
C LEU A 146 -23.13 -14.57 -8.86
N THR A 147 -23.43 -14.67 -10.16
CA THR A 147 -22.43 -14.92 -11.20
C THR A 147 -22.13 -13.67 -12.04
N ASP A 148 -21.05 -13.70 -12.82
CA ASP A 148 -20.73 -12.63 -13.79
C ASP A 148 -21.85 -12.40 -14.82
N LYS A 149 -22.65 -13.43 -15.12
CA LYS A 149 -23.83 -13.28 -16.01
C LYS A 149 -24.92 -12.48 -15.33
N ASP A 150 -25.07 -12.63 -14.01
CA ASP A 150 -26.05 -11.88 -13.22
C ASP A 150 -25.65 -10.42 -13.08
N LEU A 151 -24.35 -10.12 -12.93
CA LEU A 151 -23.84 -8.75 -12.98
C LEU A 151 -24.24 -8.04 -14.29
N LYS A 152 -24.11 -8.71 -15.45
CA LYS A 152 -24.54 -8.15 -16.74
C LYS A 152 -26.05 -7.88 -16.78
N ARG A 153 -26.86 -8.75 -16.17
CA ARG A 153 -28.33 -8.57 -16.08
C ARG A 153 -28.68 -7.40 -15.16
N ILE A 154 -28.03 -7.30 -14.01
CA ILE A 154 -28.21 -6.21 -13.03
C ILE A 154 -27.82 -4.88 -13.67
N LYS A 155 -26.65 -4.79 -14.32
CA LYS A 155 -26.22 -3.58 -15.03
C LYS A 155 -27.22 -3.12 -16.09
N LYS A 156 -27.77 -4.06 -16.86
CA LYS A 156 -28.80 -3.75 -17.86
C LYS A 156 -30.08 -3.20 -17.22
N GLU A 157 -30.46 -3.69 -16.05
CA GLU A 157 -31.62 -3.17 -15.31
C GLU A 157 -31.32 -1.80 -14.68
N MET A 158 -30.11 -1.59 -14.14
CA MET A 158 -29.65 -0.26 -13.71
C MET A 158 -29.74 0.77 -14.84
N ASP A 159 -29.30 0.42 -16.05
CA ASP A 159 -29.37 1.30 -17.21
C ASP A 159 -30.81 1.66 -17.61
N ARG A 160 -31.76 0.74 -17.40
CA ARG A 160 -33.19 1.01 -17.59
C ARG A 160 -33.72 1.96 -16.52
N ILE A 161 -33.35 1.78 -15.26
CA ILE A 161 -33.76 2.65 -14.15
C ILE A 161 -33.21 4.07 -14.32
N ILE A 162 -31.94 4.20 -14.72
CA ILE A 162 -31.31 5.49 -15.03
C ILE A 162 -32.03 6.17 -16.21
N ALA A 163 -32.33 5.43 -17.28
CA ALA A 163 -33.02 5.98 -18.44
C ALA A 163 -34.44 6.48 -18.16
N ARG A 164 -35.09 6.01 -17.09
CA ARG A 164 -36.43 6.46 -16.67
C ARG A 164 -36.43 7.80 -15.95
N ASN A 165 -35.26 8.31 -15.57
CA ASN A 165 -35.12 9.61 -14.91
C ASN A 165 -36.05 9.79 -13.68
N LEU A 166 -36.01 8.82 -12.76
CA LEU A 166 -36.85 8.82 -11.56
C LEU A 166 -36.37 9.86 -10.56
N PRO A 167 -37.26 10.64 -9.91
CA PRO A 167 -36.86 11.61 -8.90
C PRO A 167 -36.36 10.93 -7.63
N LEU A 168 -35.37 11.52 -6.97
CA LEU A 168 -34.94 11.12 -5.63
C LEU A 168 -35.52 12.06 -4.58
N ILE A 169 -36.36 11.53 -3.70
CA ILE A 169 -37.11 12.32 -2.72
C ILE A 169 -36.66 11.91 -1.32
N ARG A 170 -36.16 12.88 -0.56
CA ARG A 170 -35.83 12.72 0.87
C ARG A 170 -37.09 12.92 1.70
N GLU A 171 -37.41 11.95 2.53
CA GLU A 171 -38.49 11.99 3.52
C GLU A 171 -37.89 11.84 4.93
N GLU A 172 -38.31 12.70 5.86
CA GLU A 172 -37.99 12.53 7.28
C GLU A 172 -39.19 11.89 7.98
N VAL A 173 -38.95 10.77 8.67
CA VAL A 173 -39.98 10.00 9.38
C VAL A 173 -39.56 9.77 10.83
N SER A 174 -40.55 9.45 11.67
CA SER A 174 -40.25 8.98 13.03
C SER A 174 -39.67 7.56 13.00
N ARG A 175 -38.96 7.19 14.07
CA ARG A 175 -38.42 5.84 14.24
C ARG A 175 -39.50 4.77 14.18
N ASP A 176 -40.64 4.99 14.83
CA ASP A 176 -41.78 4.05 14.83
C ASP A 176 -42.37 3.87 13.43
N GLU A 177 -42.44 4.95 12.65
CA GLU A 177 -42.87 4.91 11.25
C GLU A 177 -41.91 4.09 10.39
N ALA A 178 -40.61 4.39 10.49
CA ALA A 178 -39.57 3.64 9.79
C ALA A 178 -39.62 2.14 10.14
N GLN A 179 -39.70 1.80 11.43
CA GLN A 179 -39.76 0.43 11.90
C GLN A 179 -40.98 -0.31 11.31
N ARG A 180 -42.16 0.32 11.30
CA ARG A 180 -43.37 -0.28 10.73
C ARG A 180 -43.23 -0.55 9.24
N ARG A 181 -42.67 0.40 8.48
CA ARG A 181 -42.43 0.24 7.03
C ARG A 181 -41.44 -0.88 6.74
N ILE A 182 -40.35 -0.98 7.50
CA ILE A 182 -39.33 -2.03 7.36
C ILE A 182 -39.93 -3.42 7.65
N MET A 183 -40.72 -3.53 8.71
CA MET A 183 -41.42 -4.79 9.06
C MET A 183 -42.40 -5.20 7.95
N ALA A 184 -43.08 -4.24 7.32
CA ALA A 184 -44.01 -4.52 6.23
C ALA A 184 -43.34 -5.11 4.98
N ILE A 185 -42.09 -4.72 4.70
CA ILE A 185 -41.31 -5.25 3.57
C ILE A 185 -40.39 -6.43 3.96
N ASN A 186 -40.44 -6.86 5.22
CA ASN A 186 -39.66 -7.97 5.77
C ASN A 186 -38.15 -7.84 5.48
N GLU A 187 -37.56 -6.71 5.82
CA GLU A 187 -36.11 -6.43 5.68
C GLU A 187 -35.41 -6.46 7.06
N PRO A 188 -34.98 -7.64 7.56
CA PRO A 188 -34.48 -7.78 8.92
C PRO A 188 -33.22 -6.97 9.20
N TYR A 189 -32.31 -6.89 8.22
CA TYR A 189 -31.06 -6.12 8.36
C TYR A 189 -31.31 -4.62 8.55
N LYS A 190 -32.34 -4.06 7.91
CA LYS A 190 -32.71 -2.66 8.08
C LYS A 190 -33.23 -2.35 9.49
N ILE A 191 -33.83 -3.33 10.18
CA ILE A 191 -34.23 -3.18 11.59
C ILE A 191 -32.99 -3.02 12.46
N GLU A 192 -31.99 -3.90 12.30
CA GLU A 192 -30.72 -3.79 13.03
C GLU A 192 -29.97 -2.48 12.72
N ILE A 193 -30.04 -1.99 11.48
CA ILE A 193 -29.47 -0.68 11.11
C ILE A 193 -30.22 0.42 11.86
N LEU A 194 -31.55 0.42 11.81
CA LEU A 194 -32.39 1.41 12.47
C LEU A 194 -32.09 1.49 13.97
N GLU A 195 -31.96 0.36 14.66
CA GLU A 195 -31.60 0.28 16.08
C GLU A 195 -30.24 0.93 16.40
N SER A 196 -29.31 0.94 15.44
CA SER A 196 -27.99 1.54 15.61
C SER A 196 -27.92 3.05 15.32
N ILE A 197 -28.94 3.61 14.66
CA ILE A 197 -29.07 5.06 14.46
C ILE A 197 -29.42 5.69 15.81
N LYS A 198 -28.73 6.75 16.23
CA LYS A 198 -28.96 7.40 17.54
C LYS A 198 -29.79 8.69 17.44
N GLU A 199 -29.97 9.16 16.22
CA GLU A 199 -30.72 10.35 15.88
C GLU A 199 -32.24 10.11 16.04
N ASP A 200 -32.94 11.18 16.42
CA ASP A 200 -34.39 11.15 16.63
C ASP A 200 -35.15 11.13 15.29
N HIS A 201 -34.61 11.79 14.25
CA HIS A 201 -35.20 11.86 12.92
C HIS A 201 -34.53 10.86 11.98
N ILE A 202 -35.33 9.96 11.41
CA ILE A 202 -34.87 8.95 10.44
C ILE A 202 -35.13 9.45 9.04
N THR A 203 -34.12 9.31 8.18
CA THR A 203 -34.21 9.74 6.78
C THR A 203 -34.41 8.55 5.87
N ILE A 204 -35.37 8.68 4.96
CA ILE A 204 -35.67 7.73 3.91
C ILE A 204 -35.48 8.42 2.57
N TYR A 205 -34.81 7.75 1.64
CA TYR A 205 -34.70 8.21 0.25
C TYR A 205 -35.52 7.31 -0.67
N HIS A 206 -36.46 7.92 -1.38
CA HIS A 206 -37.27 7.27 -2.40
C HIS A 206 -36.63 7.42 -3.77
N ILE A 207 -36.66 6.37 -4.59
CA ILE A 207 -36.40 6.42 -6.03
C ILE A 207 -37.74 6.27 -6.75
N GLY A 208 -38.26 7.39 -7.24
CA GLY A 208 -39.64 7.46 -7.73
C GLY A 208 -40.63 6.99 -6.66
N ASN A 209 -41.68 6.28 -7.07
CA ASN A 209 -42.67 5.70 -6.17
C ASN A 209 -42.49 4.18 -5.99
N GLU A 210 -41.36 3.64 -6.45
CA GLU A 210 -41.18 2.19 -6.62
C GLU A 210 -40.28 1.57 -5.57
N TRP A 211 -39.36 2.34 -5.01
CA TRP A 211 -38.33 1.83 -4.12
C TRP A 211 -37.87 2.89 -3.14
N TRP A 212 -37.47 2.47 -1.94
CA TRP A 212 -36.91 3.37 -0.93
C TRP A 212 -35.86 2.70 -0.06
N ASP A 213 -34.98 3.52 0.53
CA ASP A 213 -33.95 3.07 1.46
C ASP A 213 -33.83 3.92 2.72
N LEU A 214 -33.33 3.30 3.80
CA LEU A 214 -32.85 4.02 4.97
C LEU A 214 -31.48 4.61 4.65
N CYS A 215 -31.41 5.93 4.51
CA CYS A 215 -30.19 6.56 4.08
C CYS A 215 -30.14 8.04 4.47
N ALA A 216 -28.97 8.51 4.93
CA ALA A 216 -28.73 9.91 5.26
C ALA A 216 -28.42 10.80 4.04
N GLY A 217 -28.12 10.20 2.88
CA GLY A 217 -27.63 10.90 1.71
C GLY A 217 -26.13 11.26 1.82
N PRO A 218 -25.63 12.16 0.95
CA PRO A 218 -26.37 12.91 -0.07
C PRO A 218 -26.59 12.10 -1.37
N HIS A 219 -27.58 12.52 -2.16
CA HIS A 219 -27.94 11.93 -3.46
C HIS A 219 -28.06 13.00 -4.56
N VAL A 220 -28.07 12.58 -5.82
CA VAL A 220 -28.45 13.45 -6.95
C VAL A 220 -29.98 13.62 -6.98
N GLU A 221 -30.47 14.64 -7.68
CA GLU A 221 -31.90 14.99 -7.71
C GLU A 221 -32.76 13.95 -8.46
N SER A 222 -32.19 13.28 -9.47
CA SER A 222 -32.88 12.24 -10.23
C SER A 222 -31.92 11.19 -10.78
N THR A 223 -32.42 9.99 -11.07
CA THR A 223 -31.59 8.91 -11.64
C THR A 223 -31.02 9.27 -13.00
N GLY A 224 -31.62 10.20 -13.75
CA GLY A 224 -31.12 10.64 -15.05
C GLY A 224 -29.93 11.59 -14.98
N ASN A 225 -29.60 12.13 -13.79
CA ASN A 225 -28.34 12.84 -13.56
C ASN A 225 -27.12 11.89 -13.58
N ILE A 226 -27.33 10.58 -13.55
CA ILE A 226 -26.28 9.58 -13.68
C ILE A 226 -26.02 9.32 -15.16
N ASN A 227 -24.77 9.47 -15.60
CA ASN A 227 -24.38 9.02 -16.92
C ASN A 227 -24.22 7.48 -16.94
N ARG A 228 -25.21 6.77 -17.49
CA ARG A 228 -25.20 5.29 -17.62
C ARG A 228 -23.96 4.69 -18.31
N LYS A 229 -23.28 5.46 -19.18
CA LYS A 229 -22.04 5.03 -19.85
C LYS A 229 -20.79 5.23 -18.98
N ALA A 230 -20.93 5.93 -17.86
CA ALA A 230 -19.88 6.21 -16.88
C ALA A 230 -20.02 5.34 -15.61
N VAL A 231 -20.88 4.32 -15.65
CA VAL A 231 -21.11 3.36 -14.56
C VAL A 231 -20.76 1.97 -15.04
N GLU A 232 -20.05 1.19 -14.23
CA GLU A 232 -19.69 -0.21 -14.51
C GLU A 232 -19.79 -1.04 -13.21
N LEU A 233 -20.26 -2.30 -13.31
CA LEU A 233 -20.19 -3.26 -12.21
C LEU A 233 -18.92 -4.08 -12.33
N GLU A 234 -18.18 -4.24 -11.23
CA GLU A 234 -16.81 -4.74 -11.27
C GLU A 234 -16.67 -6.21 -10.88
N SER A 235 -17.22 -6.59 -9.73
CA SER A 235 -17.02 -7.92 -9.16
C SER A 235 -18.02 -8.23 -8.05
N VAL A 236 -18.21 -9.53 -7.79
CA VAL A 236 -18.92 -10.04 -6.61
C VAL A 236 -17.90 -10.58 -5.61
N ALA A 237 -18.09 -10.32 -4.32
CA ALA A 237 -17.30 -10.88 -3.23
C ALA A 237 -18.22 -11.35 -2.08
N GLY A 238 -17.73 -12.23 -1.21
CA GLY A 238 -18.40 -12.55 0.05
C GLY A 238 -18.06 -11.54 1.13
N ALA A 239 -19.04 -11.13 1.94
CA ALA A 239 -18.83 -10.30 3.11
C ALA A 239 -19.68 -10.81 4.28
N TYR A 240 -19.14 -10.83 5.49
CA TYR A 240 -19.92 -11.19 6.67
C TYR A 240 -20.67 -9.98 7.22
N TRP A 241 -21.89 -10.17 7.70
CA TRP A 241 -22.67 -9.09 8.30
C TRP A 241 -21.92 -8.45 9.48
N ARG A 242 -21.73 -7.12 9.43
CA ARG A 242 -20.90 -6.34 10.37
C ARG A 242 -19.45 -6.84 10.54
N GLY A 243 -18.94 -7.61 9.58
CA GLY A 243 -17.59 -8.18 9.63
C GLY A 243 -17.42 -9.33 10.63
N ASP A 244 -18.51 -9.90 11.15
CA ASP A 244 -18.48 -11.00 12.12
C ASP A 244 -18.67 -12.34 11.41
N GLU A 245 -17.63 -13.17 11.38
CA GLU A 245 -17.60 -14.49 10.73
C GLU A 245 -18.67 -15.47 11.27
N LYS A 246 -19.23 -15.20 12.45
CA LYS A 246 -20.32 -16.01 13.03
C LYS A 246 -21.70 -15.65 12.48
N LYS A 247 -21.81 -14.55 11.74
CA LYS A 247 -23.06 -14.05 11.16
C LYS A 247 -23.24 -14.50 9.70
N PRO A 248 -24.45 -14.34 9.13
CA PRO A 248 -24.70 -14.72 7.74
C PRO A 248 -23.69 -14.10 6.76
N MET A 249 -23.30 -14.90 5.77
CA MET A 249 -22.45 -14.47 4.66
C MET A 249 -23.33 -13.83 3.58
N LEU A 250 -23.02 -12.57 3.26
CA LEU A 250 -23.70 -11.75 2.26
C LEU A 250 -22.90 -11.72 0.95
N GLN A 251 -23.59 -11.43 -0.15
CA GLN A 251 -23.00 -11.16 -1.46
C GLN A 251 -22.79 -9.65 -1.64
N ARG A 252 -21.54 -9.23 -1.71
CA ARG A 252 -21.13 -7.85 -1.98
C ARG A 252 -20.93 -7.64 -3.47
N ILE A 253 -21.69 -6.73 -4.07
CA ILE A 253 -21.47 -6.29 -5.45
C ILE A 253 -20.69 -4.98 -5.44
N TYR A 254 -19.53 -4.95 -6.11
CA TYR A 254 -18.74 -3.74 -6.34
C TYR A 254 -19.10 -3.08 -7.67
N GLY A 255 -19.18 -1.76 -7.68
CA GLY A 255 -19.38 -0.95 -8.87
C GLY A 255 -18.56 0.33 -8.83
N THR A 256 -18.35 0.94 -9.99
CA THR A 256 -17.71 2.26 -10.13
C THR A 256 -18.64 3.19 -10.90
N ALA A 257 -18.60 4.48 -10.55
CA ALA A 257 -19.36 5.52 -11.22
C ALA A 257 -18.53 6.82 -11.30
N TRP A 258 -18.64 7.47 -12.45
CA TRP A 258 -17.91 8.69 -12.82
C TRP A 258 -18.87 9.73 -13.42
N GLU A 259 -18.42 10.99 -13.52
CA GLU A 259 -19.23 12.07 -14.09
C GLU A 259 -19.39 11.91 -15.61
N ASN A 260 -18.37 11.34 -16.26
CA ASN A 260 -18.35 11.15 -17.72
C ASN A 260 -17.63 9.85 -18.14
N GLU A 261 -17.82 9.48 -19.41
CA GLU A 261 -17.28 8.24 -20.00
C GLU A 261 -15.74 8.28 -20.10
N GLU A 262 -15.14 9.45 -20.26
CA GLU A 262 -13.68 9.61 -20.34
C GLU A 262 -13.00 9.26 -19.02
N GLN A 263 -13.57 9.73 -17.90
CA GLN A 263 -13.11 9.37 -16.55
C GLN A 263 -13.23 7.86 -16.30
N LEU A 264 -14.34 7.22 -16.70
CA LEU A 264 -14.48 5.77 -16.58
C LEU A 264 -13.41 5.04 -17.40
N LYS A 265 -13.18 5.44 -18.66
CA LYS A 265 -12.14 4.84 -19.52
C LYS A 265 -10.74 5.00 -18.90
N ALA A 266 -10.42 6.18 -18.39
CA ALA A 266 -9.16 6.43 -17.72
C ALA A 266 -9.00 5.57 -16.45
N TYR A 267 -10.07 5.38 -15.68
CA TYR A 267 -10.08 4.49 -14.51
C TYR A 267 -9.87 3.02 -14.90
N LEU A 268 -10.58 2.53 -15.93
CA LEU A 268 -10.42 1.15 -16.41
C LEU A 268 -9.01 0.90 -16.94
N HIS A 269 -8.45 1.83 -17.72
CA HIS A 269 -7.06 1.76 -18.18
C HIS A 269 -6.08 1.74 -17.00
N PHE A 270 -6.28 2.60 -16.01
CA PHE A 270 -5.47 2.61 -14.79
C PHE A 270 -5.54 1.27 -14.03
N LYS A 271 -6.74 0.67 -13.92
CA LYS A 271 -6.94 -0.63 -13.26
C LYS A 271 -6.27 -1.78 -14.03
N GLU A 272 -6.28 -1.73 -15.36
CA GLU A 272 -5.57 -2.70 -16.20
C GLU A 272 -4.05 -2.58 -16.04
N GLU A 273 -3.55 -1.35 -16.08
CA GLU A 273 -2.15 -1.03 -15.81
C GLU A 273 -1.71 -1.44 -14.39
N ALA A 274 -2.63 -1.35 -13.42
CA ALA A 274 -2.45 -1.86 -12.06
C ALA A 274 -2.31 -3.38 -12.00
N ARG A 275 -3.22 -4.11 -12.66
CA ARG A 275 -3.15 -5.58 -12.74
C ARG A 275 -1.89 -6.06 -13.46
N ARG A 276 -1.41 -5.32 -14.46
CA ARG A 276 -0.17 -5.65 -15.20
C ARG A 276 1.08 -5.51 -14.32
N ARG A 277 1.06 -4.57 -13.36
CA ARG A 277 2.18 -4.30 -12.44
C ARG A 277 2.04 -4.96 -11.08
N ASP A 278 1.08 -5.87 -10.92
CA ASP A 278 0.90 -6.62 -9.68
C ASP A 278 2.12 -7.52 -9.46
N HIS A 279 2.81 -7.34 -8.33
CA HIS A 279 4.01 -8.11 -7.99
C HIS A 279 3.74 -9.61 -7.84
N ARG A 280 2.49 -10.02 -7.57
CA ARG A 280 2.12 -11.44 -7.48
C ARG A 280 2.13 -12.09 -8.86
N ARG A 281 1.58 -11.38 -9.85
CA ARG A 281 1.64 -11.80 -11.25
C ARG A 281 3.07 -11.78 -11.75
N LEU A 282 3.78 -10.67 -11.57
CA LEU A 282 5.18 -10.55 -12.00
C LEU A 282 6.08 -11.56 -11.30
N GLY A 283 5.84 -11.84 -10.02
CA GLY A 283 6.57 -12.84 -9.25
C GLY A 283 6.46 -14.23 -9.86
N GLN A 284 5.28 -14.60 -10.35
CA GLN A 284 5.05 -15.84 -11.06
C GLN A 284 5.61 -15.82 -12.49
N ASP A 285 5.28 -14.78 -13.27
CA ASP A 285 5.68 -14.63 -14.68
C ASP A 285 7.22 -14.60 -14.83
N LEU A 286 7.93 -14.02 -13.87
CA LEU A 286 9.39 -13.86 -13.88
C LEU A 286 10.14 -14.90 -13.02
N ASP A 287 9.42 -15.79 -12.35
CA ASP A 287 9.99 -16.82 -11.46
C ASP A 287 10.86 -16.22 -10.32
N LEU A 288 10.29 -15.25 -9.58
CA LEU A 288 10.98 -14.53 -8.52
C LEU A 288 10.70 -15.11 -7.12
N PHE A 289 9.44 -15.48 -6.86
CA PHE A 289 9.04 -16.05 -5.57
C PHE A 289 7.76 -16.85 -5.69
N SER A 290 7.48 -17.66 -4.68
CA SER A 290 6.19 -18.33 -4.48
C SER A 290 5.78 -18.30 -3.01
N ILE A 291 4.49 -18.55 -2.76
CA ILE A 291 3.96 -18.87 -1.43
C ILE A 291 3.34 -20.25 -1.59
N GLN A 292 3.81 -21.21 -0.79
CA GLN A 292 3.42 -22.61 -0.89
C GLN A 292 2.36 -22.89 0.17
N ASP A 293 1.19 -23.37 -0.25
CA ASP A 293 0.05 -23.60 0.65
C ASP A 293 0.41 -24.64 1.73
N GLU A 294 1.21 -25.65 1.40
CA GLU A 294 1.68 -26.68 2.32
C GLU A 294 2.61 -26.13 3.41
N ALA A 295 3.35 -25.06 3.12
CA ALA A 295 4.22 -24.41 4.10
C ALA A 295 3.45 -23.42 4.99
N GLY A 296 2.32 -22.90 4.51
CA GLY A 296 1.47 -21.96 5.19
C GLY A 296 1.48 -20.55 4.58
N GLY A 297 0.35 -19.87 4.70
CA GLY A 297 0.14 -18.54 4.12
C GLY A 297 1.10 -17.48 4.67
N GLY A 298 1.58 -16.61 3.78
CA GLY A 298 2.41 -15.47 4.15
C GLY A 298 3.86 -15.84 4.46
N LEU A 299 4.31 -17.03 4.06
CA LEU A 299 5.71 -17.46 4.14
C LEU A 299 6.28 -17.55 2.72
N VAL A 300 7.22 -16.67 2.41
CA VAL A 300 7.71 -16.44 1.05
C VAL A 300 8.90 -17.34 0.73
N PHE A 301 8.80 -18.07 -0.37
CA PHE A 301 9.87 -18.85 -0.97
C PHE A 301 10.53 -18.00 -2.05
N TRP A 302 11.73 -17.50 -1.78
CA TRP A 302 12.51 -16.76 -2.76
C TRP A 302 13.16 -17.71 -3.76
N HIS A 303 12.82 -17.56 -5.04
CA HIS A 303 13.41 -18.35 -6.11
C HIS A 303 14.78 -17.79 -6.49
N PRO A 304 15.64 -18.50 -7.24
CA PRO A 304 17.00 -18.04 -7.53
C PRO A 304 17.07 -16.61 -8.09
N LYS A 305 16.18 -16.22 -9.01
CA LYS A 305 16.16 -14.87 -9.58
C LYS A 305 15.75 -13.81 -8.57
N GLY A 306 14.69 -14.06 -7.80
CA GLY A 306 14.26 -13.14 -6.73
C GLY A 306 15.27 -13.04 -5.61
N ALA A 307 15.95 -14.14 -5.28
CA ALA A 307 17.03 -14.17 -4.30
C ALA A 307 18.22 -13.30 -4.73
N ILE A 308 18.57 -13.26 -6.02
CA ILE A 308 19.61 -12.33 -6.54
C ILE A 308 19.18 -10.87 -6.41
N VAL A 309 17.93 -10.54 -6.75
CA VAL A 309 17.41 -9.17 -6.57
C VAL A 309 17.50 -8.75 -5.10
N ARG A 310 17.03 -9.62 -4.20
CA ARG A 310 17.11 -9.42 -2.76
C ARG A 310 18.56 -9.25 -2.30
N HIS A 311 19.48 -10.10 -2.75
CA HIS A 311 20.90 -10.04 -2.41
C HIS A 311 21.54 -8.71 -2.81
N ILE A 312 21.25 -8.19 -3.99
CA ILE A 312 21.76 -6.88 -4.47
C ILE A 312 21.28 -5.75 -3.54
N ILE A 313 20.00 -5.78 -3.14
CA ILE A 313 19.43 -4.80 -2.22
C ILE A 313 20.10 -4.89 -0.84
N GLU A 314 20.20 -6.10 -0.29
CA GLU A 314 20.79 -6.35 1.02
C GLU A 314 22.28 -5.95 1.07
N ASP A 315 23.04 -6.19 0.01
CA ASP A 315 24.45 -5.83 -0.05
C ASP A 315 24.66 -4.33 -0.18
N SER A 316 23.82 -3.63 -0.97
CA SER A 316 23.83 -2.17 -1.01
C SER A 316 23.52 -1.60 0.38
N TRP A 317 22.49 -2.11 1.04
CA TRP A 317 22.11 -1.68 2.39
C TRP A 317 23.26 -1.88 3.39
N LYS A 318 23.90 -3.06 3.42
CA LYS A 318 25.04 -3.34 4.32
C LYS A 318 26.18 -2.36 4.08
N LYS A 319 26.51 -2.11 2.80
CA LYS A 319 27.60 -1.21 2.43
C LYS A 319 27.34 0.21 2.95
N ILE A 320 26.16 0.77 2.66
CA ILE A 320 25.79 2.13 3.10
C ILE A 320 25.82 2.23 4.63
N HIS A 321 25.30 1.22 5.34
CA HIS A 321 25.28 1.21 6.80
C HIS A 321 26.68 1.13 7.41
N ILE A 322 27.57 0.30 6.86
CA ILE A 322 28.97 0.23 7.30
C ILE A 322 29.68 1.56 7.06
N GLU A 323 29.49 2.19 5.89
CA GLU A 323 30.07 3.49 5.55
C GLU A 323 29.58 4.60 6.49
N ARG A 324 28.33 4.51 6.97
CA ARG A 324 27.75 5.41 7.99
C ARG A 324 28.03 5.01 9.44
N GLY A 325 28.92 4.04 9.68
CA GLY A 325 29.39 3.67 11.01
C GLY A 325 28.43 2.81 11.83
N TYR A 326 27.52 2.07 11.19
CA TYR A 326 26.69 1.06 11.85
C TYR A 326 27.46 -0.25 12.00
N ASN A 327 27.31 -0.89 13.15
CA ASN A 327 27.87 -2.20 13.43
C ASN A 327 26.83 -3.27 13.10
N LEU A 328 27.14 -4.15 12.15
CA LEU A 328 26.24 -5.24 11.79
C LEU A 328 26.17 -6.30 12.90
N LEU A 329 24.96 -6.76 13.19
CA LEU A 329 24.67 -7.83 14.14
C LEU A 329 23.89 -8.96 13.45
N TYR A 330 23.90 -10.12 14.10
CA TYR A 330 23.03 -11.25 13.79
C TYR A 330 22.51 -11.81 15.10
N THR A 331 21.19 -11.82 15.29
CA THR A 331 20.57 -12.29 16.53
C THR A 331 19.61 -13.45 16.29
N PRO A 332 19.32 -14.29 17.31
CA PRO A 332 18.46 -15.47 17.15
C PRO A 332 17.02 -15.12 16.76
N HIS A 333 16.29 -16.09 16.19
CA HIS A 333 14.86 -15.94 15.85
C HIS A 333 13.90 -16.24 17.01
N VAL A 334 14.39 -16.92 18.06
CA VAL A 334 13.58 -17.40 19.18
C VAL A 334 14.26 -17.01 20.49
N ALA A 335 13.46 -16.59 21.47
CA ALA A 335 13.90 -16.30 22.83
C ALA A 335 12.88 -16.78 23.85
N LYS A 336 13.31 -16.89 25.11
CA LYS A 336 12.40 -17.17 26.24
C LYS A 336 11.28 -16.12 26.31
N ALA A 337 10.07 -16.55 26.63
CA ALA A 337 8.88 -15.72 26.77
C ALA A 337 9.11 -14.53 27.72
N ASP A 338 9.91 -14.74 28.78
CA ASP A 338 10.25 -13.71 29.75
C ASP A 338 10.93 -12.48 29.16
N LEU A 339 11.74 -12.63 28.10
CA LEU A 339 12.35 -11.48 27.42
C LEU A 339 11.27 -10.54 26.86
N TRP A 340 10.21 -11.10 26.29
CA TRP A 340 9.09 -10.38 25.71
C TRP A 340 8.16 -9.78 26.76
N LYS A 341 8.10 -10.39 27.95
CA LYS A 341 7.43 -9.83 29.12
C LYS A 341 8.18 -8.62 29.65
N ILE A 342 9.51 -8.73 29.81
CA ILE A 342 10.37 -7.65 30.29
C ILE A 342 10.32 -6.46 29.33
N SER A 343 10.25 -6.73 28.02
CA SER A 343 10.11 -5.69 27.00
C SER A 343 8.70 -5.12 26.86
N GLY A 344 7.70 -5.68 27.55
CA GLY A 344 6.28 -5.28 27.44
C GLY A 344 5.58 -5.76 26.18
N HIS A 345 6.25 -6.45 25.26
CA HIS A 345 5.63 -6.88 24.00
C HIS A 345 4.54 -7.92 24.22
N LEU A 346 4.64 -8.77 25.25
CA LEU A 346 3.54 -9.68 25.62
C LEU A 346 2.30 -8.96 26.17
N ASP A 347 2.44 -7.75 26.68
CA ASP A 347 1.29 -7.01 27.23
C ASP A 347 0.56 -6.24 26.10
N PHE A 348 1.32 -5.69 25.14
CA PHE A 348 0.80 -4.78 24.12
C PHE A 348 0.70 -5.38 22.71
N TYR A 349 1.40 -6.49 22.43
CA TYR A 349 1.57 -7.03 21.07
C TYR A 349 1.23 -8.53 20.94
N ARG A 350 0.76 -9.17 22.01
CA ARG A 350 0.52 -10.62 22.07
C ARG A 350 -0.42 -11.12 20.97
N GLU A 351 -1.45 -10.36 20.62
CA GLU A 351 -2.42 -10.74 19.58
C GLU A 351 -1.78 -10.91 18.19
N ASN A 352 -0.65 -10.24 17.95
CA ASN A 352 0.11 -10.30 16.69
C ASN A 352 1.36 -11.18 16.80
N MET A 353 1.50 -11.96 17.87
CA MET A 353 2.62 -12.88 18.06
C MET A 353 2.15 -14.31 17.78
N PHE A 354 3.05 -15.13 17.20
CA PHE A 354 2.80 -16.56 17.10
C PHE A 354 2.66 -17.19 18.49
N ASP A 355 1.98 -18.33 18.58
CA ASP A 355 1.86 -19.05 19.84
C ASP A 355 3.23 -19.48 20.40
N GLN A 356 3.29 -19.55 21.73
CA GLN A 356 4.49 -19.94 22.45
C GLN A 356 4.76 -21.44 22.30
N MET A 357 6.04 -21.78 22.13
CA MET A 357 6.52 -23.17 22.09
C MET A 357 6.97 -23.57 23.50
N ASN A 358 6.49 -24.71 24.00
CA ASN A 358 6.98 -25.27 25.25
C ASN A 358 8.18 -26.19 24.97
N ILE A 359 9.32 -25.89 25.57
CA ILE A 359 10.56 -26.66 25.46
C ILE A 359 11.09 -26.85 26.88
N GLU A 360 11.10 -28.09 27.37
CA GLU A 360 11.67 -28.46 28.68
C GLU A 360 11.12 -27.59 29.83
N ASP A 361 9.79 -27.44 29.89
CA ASP A 361 9.05 -26.61 30.86
C ASP A 361 9.32 -25.09 30.78
N GLU A 362 10.03 -24.65 29.75
CA GLU A 362 10.22 -23.23 29.44
C GLU A 362 9.43 -22.82 28.18
N LEU A 363 8.83 -21.64 28.25
CA LEU A 363 8.10 -21.06 27.12
C LEU A 363 9.06 -20.24 26.25
N TYR A 364 9.09 -20.57 24.97
CA TYR A 364 9.85 -19.89 23.93
C TYR A 364 8.90 -19.23 22.94
N GLN A 365 9.38 -18.15 22.33
CA GLN A 365 8.56 -17.29 21.50
C GLN A 365 9.36 -16.84 20.28
N LEU A 366 8.76 -17.00 19.09
CA LEU A 366 9.28 -16.40 17.85
C LEU A 366 9.28 -14.88 17.97
N ARG A 367 10.35 -14.24 17.47
CA ARG A 367 10.50 -12.79 17.58
C ARG A 367 9.54 -12.02 16.66
N PRO A 368 8.68 -11.13 17.20
CA PRO A 368 7.91 -10.19 16.38
C PRO A 368 8.69 -8.93 15.98
N MET A 369 9.78 -8.63 16.70
CA MET A 369 10.64 -7.45 16.55
C MET A 369 12.06 -7.76 17.02
N ASN A 370 13.08 -7.05 16.51
CA ASN A 370 14.48 -7.31 16.88
C ASN A 370 14.95 -6.53 18.13
N CYS A 371 14.22 -5.48 18.53
CA CYS A 371 14.64 -4.53 19.57
C CYS A 371 15.18 -5.17 20.86
N PRO A 372 14.49 -6.17 21.47
CA PRO A 372 14.97 -6.78 22.71
C PRO A 372 16.34 -7.46 22.55
N TYR A 373 16.63 -8.04 21.38
CA TYR A 373 17.92 -8.68 21.13
C TYR A 373 19.05 -7.67 21.00
N HIS A 374 18.82 -6.58 20.27
CA HIS A 374 19.82 -5.50 20.14
C HIS A 374 20.15 -4.90 21.51
N ILE A 375 19.16 -4.78 22.39
CA ILE A 375 19.38 -4.33 23.78
C ILE A 375 20.22 -5.35 24.57
N LEU A 376 19.99 -6.66 24.42
CA LEU A 376 20.85 -7.66 25.06
C LEU A 376 22.30 -7.59 24.57
N VAL A 377 22.52 -7.32 23.29
CA VAL A 377 23.86 -7.10 22.74
C VAL A 377 24.51 -5.85 23.35
N TYR A 378 23.76 -4.75 23.44
CA TYR A 378 24.21 -3.52 24.10
C TYR A 378 24.59 -3.76 25.57
N LYS A 379 23.78 -4.53 26.30
CA LYS A 379 23.98 -4.85 27.73
C LYS A 379 25.17 -5.77 28.01
N ARG A 380 25.70 -6.46 27.01
CA ARG A 380 26.81 -7.41 27.17
C ARG A 380 28.06 -6.76 27.79
N LYS A 381 28.31 -5.49 27.49
CA LYS A 381 29.48 -4.74 27.96
C LYS A 381 29.07 -3.45 28.64
N LEU A 382 29.91 -2.99 29.58
CA LEU A 382 29.81 -1.63 30.11
C LEU A 382 30.26 -0.65 29.03
N ASN A 383 29.48 0.40 28.81
CA ASN A 383 29.76 1.46 27.83
C ASN A 383 30.09 2.77 28.55
N SER A 384 31.14 3.44 28.10
CA SER A 384 31.49 4.81 28.52
C SER A 384 30.62 5.82 27.78
N TYR A 385 30.42 7.01 28.36
CA TYR A 385 29.75 8.12 27.66
C TYR A 385 30.47 8.49 26.33
N ARG A 386 31.76 8.17 26.22
CA ARG A 386 32.59 8.40 25.03
C ARG A 386 32.33 7.41 23.90
N ASP A 387 31.69 6.28 24.20
CA ASP A 387 31.39 5.25 23.20
C ASP A 387 30.12 5.60 22.41
N PHE A 388 29.34 6.59 22.87
CA PHE A 388 28.12 7.03 22.21
C PHE A 388 28.42 8.07 21.11
N PRO A 389 27.71 8.00 19.97
CA PRO A 389 26.57 7.11 19.67
C PRO A 389 26.98 5.70 19.23
N ILE A 390 26.32 4.67 19.77
CA ILE A 390 26.48 3.27 19.38
C ILE A 390 25.38 2.91 18.39
N ARG A 391 25.74 2.67 17.15
CA ARG A 391 24.82 2.29 16.07
C ARG A 391 24.95 0.81 15.76
N VAL A 392 23.86 0.07 15.85
CA VAL A 392 23.80 -1.35 15.46
C VAL A 392 22.72 -1.56 14.41
N ALA A 393 22.95 -2.46 13.46
CA ALA A 393 21.99 -2.76 12.41
C ALA A 393 21.97 -4.28 12.11
N GLU A 394 20.80 -4.80 11.76
CA GLU A 394 20.58 -6.21 11.42
C GLU A 394 19.53 -6.30 10.31
N LEU A 395 19.80 -7.10 9.28
CA LEU A 395 18.76 -7.61 8.39
C LEU A 395 17.96 -8.69 9.13
N GLY A 396 17.12 -8.24 10.05
CA GLY A 396 16.49 -9.07 11.08
C GLY A 396 15.16 -9.66 10.62
N THR A 397 15.13 -10.97 10.38
CA THR A 397 13.89 -11.70 10.07
C THR A 397 13.00 -11.85 11.29
N VAL A 398 11.78 -11.33 11.23
CA VAL A 398 10.77 -11.38 12.28
C VAL A 398 9.52 -12.12 11.80
N TYR A 399 8.69 -12.52 12.76
CA TYR A 399 7.45 -13.26 12.52
C TYR A 399 6.27 -12.61 13.24
N ARG A 400 5.23 -12.26 12.48
CA ARG A 400 3.99 -11.66 12.98
C ARG A 400 2.79 -12.52 12.62
N TYR A 401 1.90 -12.72 13.59
CA TYR A 401 0.66 -13.44 13.41
C TYR A 401 -0.37 -12.55 12.72
N GLU A 402 -0.25 -12.45 11.40
CA GLU A 402 -1.24 -11.77 10.56
C GLU A 402 -2.40 -12.73 10.25
N LEU A 403 -3.63 -12.20 10.30
CA LEU A 403 -4.84 -12.95 9.93
C LEU A 403 -4.72 -13.44 8.48
N SER A 404 -5.17 -14.66 8.19
CA SER A 404 -5.04 -15.27 6.85
C SER A 404 -5.68 -14.40 5.75
N GLY A 405 -6.83 -13.80 6.04
CA GLY A 405 -7.54 -12.91 5.11
C GLY A 405 -6.85 -11.58 4.83
N SER A 406 -5.86 -11.17 5.64
CA SER A 406 -5.11 -9.93 5.42
C SER A 406 -3.82 -10.12 4.62
N LEU A 407 -3.39 -11.37 4.40
CA LEU A 407 -2.15 -11.69 3.68
C LEU A 407 -2.25 -11.29 2.21
N HIS A 408 -1.18 -10.66 1.69
CA HIS A 408 -1.19 -10.13 0.33
C HIS A 408 0.18 -10.14 -0.33
N GLY A 409 0.48 -11.21 -1.09
CA GLY A 409 1.74 -11.36 -1.82
C GLY A 409 2.95 -11.07 -0.92
N LEU A 410 3.84 -10.17 -1.34
CA LEU A 410 4.97 -9.68 -0.52
C LEU A 410 4.65 -8.46 0.36
N PHE A 411 3.50 -7.79 0.22
CA PHE A 411 3.21 -6.57 0.98
C PHE A 411 2.75 -6.84 2.40
N ARG A 412 2.03 -7.95 2.63
CA ARG A 412 1.61 -8.37 3.97
C ARG A 412 1.81 -9.86 4.13
N VAL A 413 2.80 -10.20 4.94
CA VAL A 413 3.33 -11.56 5.13
C VAL A 413 3.53 -11.82 6.62
N ARG A 414 3.61 -13.10 6.99
CA ARG A 414 3.86 -13.51 8.38
C ARG A 414 5.34 -13.55 8.72
N GLY A 415 6.19 -13.87 7.76
CA GLY A 415 7.65 -13.89 7.93
C GLY A 415 8.31 -12.90 6.96
N PHE A 416 9.09 -11.96 7.49
CA PHE A 416 9.78 -10.96 6.68
C PHE A 416 11.07 -10.48 7.35
N THR A 417 11.99 -10.00 6.54
CA THR A 417 13.26 -9.43 6.99
C THR A 417 13.17 -7.92 6.96
N GLN A 418 13.37 -7.30 8.12
CA GLN A 418 13.45 -5.85 8.24
C GLN A 418 14.90 -5.41 8.13
N ASP A 419 15.11 -4.28 7.50
CA ASP A 419 16.37 -3.57 7.44
C ASP A 419 16.57 -2.72 8.70
N ASP A 420 16.58 -3.41 9.84
CA ASP A 420 16.39 -2.83 11.16
C ASP A 420 17.70 -2.27 11.74
N ALA A 421 17.60 -1.13 12.43
CA ALA A 421 18.73 -0.50 13.09
C ALA A 421 18.31 0.13 14.41
N HIS A 422 19.21 0.07 15.40
CA HIS A 422 18.99 0.64 16.71
C HIS A 422 20.20 1.49 17.10
N ILE A 423 19.94 2.75 17.44
CA ILE A 423 20.95 3.71 17.84
C ILE A 423 20.78 3.97 19.33
N PHE A 424 21.81 3.63 20.09
CA PHE A 424 21.93 4.04 21.48
C PHE A 424 22.74 5.34 21.49
N CYS A 425 22.17 6.41 22.02
CA CYS A 425 22.77 7.74 22.06
C CYS A 425 22.47 8.45 23.38
N LEU A 426 23.22 9.49 23.68
CA LEU A 426 22.95 10.39 24.81
C LEU A 426 21.77 11.33 24.48
N GLU A 427 21.12 11.88 25.50
CA GLU A 427 19.92 12.72 25.30
C GLU A 427 20.19 13.95 24.43
N ASP A 428 21.39 14.54 24.52
CA ASP A 428 21.85 15.67 23.71
C ASP A 428 22.19 15.30 22.26
N GLN A 429 22.43 14.01 21.97
CA GLN A 429 22.75 13.50 20.63
C GLN A 429 21.51 13.09 19.82
N ILE A 430 20.33 12.99 20.46
CA ILE A 430 19.10 12.46 19.83
C ILE A 430 18.77 13.20 18.53
N LYS A 431 18.82 14.53 18.56
CA LYS A 431 18.46 15.37 17.40
C LYS A 431 19.39 15.12 16.22
N ASP A 432 20.70 15.14 16.45
CA ASP A 432 21.72 14.92 15.42
C ASP A 432 21.61 13.51 14.80
N GLU A 433 21.34 12.49 15.63
CA GLU A 433 21.14 11.13 15.14
C GLU A 433 19.86 10.98 14.32
N ILE A 434 18.75 11.61 14.72
CA ILE A 434 17.51 11.62 13.92
C ILE A 434 17.78 12.25 12.56
N SER A 435 18.43 13.41 12.51
CA SER A 435 18.80 14.08 11.25
C SER A 435 19.67 13.18 10.36
N GLY A 436 20.68 12.51 10.93
CA GLY A 436 21.52 11.57 10.19
C GLY A 436 20.76 10.36 9.62
N VAL A 437 19.74 9.86 10.34
CA VAL A 437 18.85 8.78 9.85
C VAL A 437 17.90 9.30 8.76
N LEU A 438 17.38 10.52 8.88
CA LEU A 438 16.56 11.13 7.83
C LEU A 438 17.36 11.30 6.53
N ASP A 439 18.64 11.68 6.61
CA ASP A 439 19.54 11.76 5.45
C ASP A 439 19.84 10.40 4.83
N LEU A 440 20.06 9.38 5.67
CA LEU A 440 20.26 8.00 5.21
C LEU A 440 19.00 7.47 4.51
N THR A 441 17.82 7.74 5.08
CA THR A 441 16.54 7.33 4.51
C THR A 441 16.31 7.98 3.15
N GLU A 442 16.54 9.28 3.05
CA GLU A 442 16.43 10.02 1.79
C GLU A 442 17.40 9.51 0.73
N GLU A 443 18.66 9.25 1.09
CA GLU A 443 19.65 8.68 0.16
C GLU A 443 19.17 7.34 -0.41
N ILE A 444 18.70 6.43 0.45
CA ILE A 444 18.18 5.12 0.03
C ILE A 444 16.96 5.29 -0.87
N LEU A 445 15.96 6.08 -0.46
CA LEU A 445 14.74 6.30 -1.24
C LEU A 445 15.05 6.88 -2.63
N LEU A 446 15.96 7.85 -2.72
CA LEU A 446 16.39 8.44 -3.99
C LEU A 446 17.11 7.44 -4.89
N GLN A 447 17.95 6.54 -4.34
CA GLN A 447 18.59 5.48 -5.12
C GLN A 447 17.57 4.52 -5.76
N PHE A 448 16.44 4.27 -5.10
CA PHE A 448 15.33 3.48 -5.64
C PHE A 448 14.37 4.30 -6.53
N GLY A 449 14.64 5.59 -6.75
CA GLY A 449 13.82 6.47 -7.60
C GLY A 449 12.60 7.07 -6.90
N PHE A 450 12.46 6.91 -5.59
CA PHE A 450 11.38 7.50 -4.80
C PHE A 450 11.72 8.94 -4.42
N SER A 451 11.40 9.86 -5.34
CA SER A 451 11.56 11.31 -5.13
C SER A 451 10.37 11.99 -4.46
N LYS A 452 9.24 11.28 -4.32
CA LYS A 452 8.01 11.78 -3.70
C LYS A 452 7.59 10.83 -2.59
N TYR A 453 7.47 11.38 -1.39
CA TYR A 453 6.99 10.67 -0.22
C TYR A 453 6.23 11.63 0.70
N GLU A 454 5.26 11.09 1.42
CA GLU A 454 4.52 11.79 2.45
C GLU A 454 5.15 11.49 3.81
N VAL A 455 5.40 12.53 4.60
CA VAL A 455 5.95 12.43 5.94
C VAL A 455 4.84 12.60 6.95
N ASN A 456 4.71 11.66 7.88
CA ASN A 456 3.75 11.74 8.99
C ASN A 456 4.50 11.69 10.32
N LEU A 457 4.16 12.59 11.24
CA LEU A 457 4.62 12.58 12.63
C LEU A 457 3.52 11.96 13.50
N SER A 458 3.76 10.73 13.91
CA SER A 458 2.79 9.90 14.63
C SER A 458 2.96 10.06 16.14
N THR A 459 1.93 10.58 16.80
CA THR A 459 1.98 10.98 18.22
C THR A 459 1.45 9.89 19.14
N ARG A 460 1.35 10.18 20.45
CA ARG A 460 1.11 9.18 21.49
C ARG A 460 -0.23 8.44 21.33
N PRO A 461 -0.23 7.09 21.29
CA PRO A 461 -1.45 6.28 21.27
C PRO A 461 -2.12 6.21 22.65
N GLU A 462 -3.38 5.77 22.69
CA GLU A 462 -4.12 5.53 23.95
C GLU A 462 -3.39 4.55 24.89
N LYS A 463 -2.84 3.46 24.32
CA LYS A 463 -2.05 2.46 25.04
C LYS A 463 -0.56 2.76 24.87
N ALA A 464 0.03 3.47 25.83
CA ALA A 464 1.42 3.89 25.79
C ALA A 464 2.18 3.59 27.09
N VAL A 465 3.49 3.36 26.97
CA VAL A 465 4.43 3.18 28.07
C VAL A 465 5.24 4.47 28.26
N GLY A 466 5.53 4.83 29.51
CA GLY A 466 6.30 6.04 29.85
C GLY A 466 5.41 7.19 30.35
N GLY A 467 6.05 8.18 30.97
CA GLY A 467 5.38 9.40 31.45
C GLY A 467 5.22 10.44 30.34
N ASP A 468 4.35 11.41 30.56
CA ASP A 468 4.02 12.47 29.60
C ASP A 468 5.26 13.28 29.21
N ASP A 469 6.14 13.55 30.18
CA ASP A 469 7.40 14.27 30.01
C ASP A 469 8.36 13.60 29.01
N ILE A 470 8.36 12.26 28.99
CA ILE A 470 9.18 11.45 28.07
C ILE A 470 8.64 11.56 26.65
N TRP A 471 7.31 11.49 26.52
CA TRP A 471 6.62 11.57 25.24
C TRP A 471 6.72 12.95 24.61
N GLU A 472 6.57 14.00 25.40
CA GLU A 472 6.74 15.39 24.94
C GLU A 472 8.15 15.62 24.41
N LYS A 473 9.18 15.18 25.17
CA LYS A 473 10.58 15.32 24.74
C LYS A 473 10.88 14.56 23.45
N ALA A 474 10.45 13.30 23.36
CA ALA A 474 10.68 12.48 22.16
C ALA A 474 9.95 13.06 20.93
N THR A 475 8.72 13.56 21.12
CA THR A 475 7.93 14.18 20.04
C THR A 475 8.55 15.50 19.60
N SER A 476 9.01 16.32 20.55
CA SER A 476 9.72 17.57 20.24
C SER A 476 11.01 17.29 19.45
N ALA A 477 11.80 16.30 19.85
CA ALA A 477 13.04 15.98 19.14
C ALA A 477 12.80 15.55 17.68
N LEU A 478 11.76 14.76 17.42
CA LEU A 478 11.37 14.38 16.05
C LEU A 478 10.87 15.59 15.25
N LYS A 479 10.06 16.45 15.89
CA LYS A 479 9.55 17.68 15.28
C LYS A 479 10.70 18.64 14.91
N ASP A 480 11.59 18.90 15.85
CA ASP A 480 12.72 19.82 15.65
C ASP A 480 13.66 19.32 14.53
N ALA A 481 13.85 18.00 14.42
CA ALA A 481 14.64 17.42 13.33
C ALA A 481 13.95 17.57 11.95
N LEU A 482 12.63 17.43 11.89
CA LEU A 482 11.86 17.68 10.67
C LEU A 482 11.87 19.16 10.26
N ASP A 483 11.71 20.05 11.25
CA ASP A 483 11.70 21.50 11.05
C ASP A 483 13.09 22.00 10.58
N ASP A 484 14.17 21.51 11.18
CA ASP A 484 15.55 21.79 10.76
C ASP A 484 15.85 21.31 9.32
N LYS A 485 15.32 20.12 8.96
CA LYS A 485 15.45 19.58 7.61
C LYS A 485 14.59 20.32 6.58
N GLY A 486 13.61 21.11 7.05
CA GLY A 486 12.66 21.82 6.19
C GLY A 486 11.63 20.90 5.52
N TRP A 487 11.37 19.74 6.10
CA TRP A 487 10.39 18.78 5.57
C TRP A 487 8.99 19.12 6.04
N SER A 488 8.04 19.17 5.10
CA SER A 488 6.62 19.27 5.45
C SER A 488 6.09 17.93 5.92
N TYR A 489 5.34 17.91 7.02
CA TYR A 489 4.75 16.69 7.58
C TYR A 489 3.29 16.91 8.00
N GLN A 490 2.56 15.81 8.10
CA GLN A 490 1.21 15.74 8.67
C GLN A 490 1.27 15.14 10.07
N LEU A 491 0.38 15.57 10.97
CA LEU A 491 0.25 14.94 12.28
C LEU A 491 -0.69 13.74 12.18
N ASP A 492 -0.22 12.59 12.67
CA ASP A 492 -1.01 11.37 12.82
C ASP A 492 -1.29 11.12 14.31
N GLU A 493 -2.40 11.68 14.79
CA GLU A 493 -2.76 11.64 16.21
C GLU A 493 -3.02 10.21 16.68
N GLY A 494 -2.23 9.75 17.65
CA GLY A 494 -2.35 8.39 18.18
C GLY A 494 -1.70 7.29 17.31
N GLY A 495 -1.06 7.63 16.19
CA GLY A 495 -0.42 6.68 15.29
C GLY A 495 0.93 6.13 15.78
N GLY A 496 1.48 6.65 16.89
CA GLY A 496 2.77 6.24 17.46
C GLY A 496 2.75 4.79 17.98
N ALA A 497 3.93 4.18 18.13
CA ALA A 497 3.99 2.85 18.73
C ALA A 497 3.88 2.94 20.25
N PHE A 498 3.57 1.83 20.94
CA PHE A 498 3.34 1.83 22.39
C PHE A 498 4.53 2.34 23.24
N TYR A 499 5.74 2.40 22.67
CA TYR A 499 6.98 2.79 23.35
C TYR A 499 7.61 4.10 22.84
N GLY A 500 6.96 4.83 21.91
CA GLY A 500 7.44 6.16 21.51
C GLY A 500 6.84 6.71 20.20
N PRO A 501 6.96 8.03 19.97
CA PRO A 501 6.52 8.67 18.74
C PRO A 501 7.44 8.31 17.57
N LYS A 502 6.94 8.45 16.34
CA LYS A 502 7.68 8.08 15.12
C LYS A 502 7.40 9.00 13.95
N ILE A 503 8.37 9.08 13.05
CA ILE A 503 8.24 9.67 11.72
C ILE A 503 8.04 8.52 10.74
N ASP A 504 6.91 8.51 10.05
CA ASP A 504 6.57 7.50 9.05
C ASP A 504 6.64 8.13 7.65
N LEU A 505 7.47 7.55 6.77
CA LEU A 505 7.57 7.94 5.37
C LEU A 505 6.75 6.98 4.53
N LYS A 506 5.73 7.54 3.85
CA LYS A 506 4.88 6.81 2.92
C LYS A 506 5.30 7.10 1.49
N ILE A 507 5.72 6.06 0.76
CA ILE A 507 6.06 6.14 -0.67
C ILE A 507 4.84 5.83 -1.52
N GLU A 508 4.81 6.40 -2.72
CA GLU A 508 3.79 6.11 -3.72
C GLU A 508 4.31 5.03 -4.68
N ASP A 509 3.56 3.95 -4.87
CA ASP A 509 3.90 2.95 -5.89
C ASP A 509 3.54 3.43 -7.30
N ALA A 510 3.90 2.64 -8.32
CA ALA A 510 3.61 2.97 -9.73
C ALA A 510 2.12 3.15 -10.05
N LEU A 511 1.24 2.80 -9.10
CA LEU A 511 -0.21 2.83 -9.19
C LEU A 511 -0.82 3.87 -8.24
N GLY A 512 -0.04 4.79 -7.70
CA GLY A 512 -0.58 5.85 -6.86
C GLY A 512 -1.01 5.42 -5.46
N ARG A 513 -0.73 4.17 -5.05
CA ARG A 513 -1.04 3.69 -3.71
C ARG A 513 0.09 4.06 -2.77
N LYS A 514 -0.27 4.51 -1.57
CA LYS A 514 0.69 4.90 -0.54
C LYS A 514 1.03 3.71 0.34
N TRP A 515 2.33 3.49 0.56
CA TRP A 515 2.87 2.42 1.39
C TRP A 515 3.83 3.03 2.41
N GLN A 516 3.61 2.77 3.69
CA GLN A 516 4.61 3.09 4.70
C GLN A 516 5.85 2.21 4.47
N CYS A 517 6.99 2.84 4.19
CA CYS A 517 8.23 2.14 3.84
C CYS A 517 9.33 2.33 4.88
N SER A 518 9.48 3.54 5.42
CA SER A 518 10.54 3.87 6.37
C SER A 518 9.94 4.48 7.62
N THR A 519 10.51 4.14 8.77
CA THR A 519 10.07 4.64 10.07
C THR A 519 11.28 5.00 10.93
N ILE A 520 11.28 6.21 11.46
CA ILE A 520 12.26 6.66 12.45
C ILE A 520 11.52 6.83 13.77
N GLN A 521 11.94 6.10 14.80
CA GLN A 521 11.24 6.09 16.08
C GLN A 521 12.15 6.55 17.21
N ALA A 522 11.67 7.51 18.01
CA ALA A 522 12.39 7.98 19.18
C ALA A 522 11.87 7.28 20.44
N ILE A 523 12.76 6.58 21.14
CA ILE A 523 12.43 5.83 22.35
C ILE A 523 13.23 6.40 23.51
N SER A 524 12.58 7.17 24.38
CA SER A 524 13.21 7.62 25.62
C SER A 524 12.83 6.63 26.74
N LYS A 525 13.81 5.81 27.14
CA LYS A 525 13.78 4.86 28.27
C LYS A 525 12.82 3.67 28.15
N LEU A 526 13.33 2.54 27.62
CA LEU A 526 12.89 1.19 28.01
C LEU A 526 13.37 0.89 29.45
N LYS A 527 12.79 1.59 30.43
CA LYS A 527 13.13 1.55 31.87
C LYS A 527 13.11 0.13 32.46
N LYS A 528 12.43 -0.84 31.85
CA LYS A 528 12.38 -2.24 32.31
C LYS A 528 13.47 -3.14 31.70
N ILE A 529 13.83 -2.99 30.43
CA ILE A 529 14.86 -3.85 29.80
C ILE A 529 16.29 -3.40 30.20
N CYS A 530 16.52 -2.08 30.29
CA CYS A 530 17.83 -1.54 30.65
C CYS A 530 18.14 -1.57 32.17
N ARG A 531 17.18 -1.94 33.03
CA ARG A 531 17.35 -2.02 34.49
C ARG A 531 17.62 -3.42 35.06
N ILE A 532 17.84 -4.43 34.21
CA ILE A 532 18.32 -5.76 34.65
C ILE A 532 19.82 -5.85 34.44
#